data_AF-A0A1D2R0X6-F1
#
_entry.id   AF-A0A1D2R0X6-F1
#
_cell.length_a   1.000
_cell.length_b   1.000
_cell.length_c   1.000
_cell.angle_alpha   90.00
_cell.angle_beta   90.00
_cell.angle_gamma   90.00
#
_symmetry.space_group_name_H-M   'P 1'
#
loop_
_entity.id
_entity.type
_entity.pdbx_description
1 polymer ?
#
loop_
_entity_poly.entity_id
_entity_poly.type
_entity_poly.pdbx_seq_one_letter_code
_entity_poly.pdbx_strand_id
1 'polypeptide(L)'
;MDILFHWLIPLIIVIAFSNIDKRTILLLSPFALFPEIDAFFVMHRILLHNIFVALVPLLFYFISRKNKLIFVLISYFLLSHLILDLAYPGVALFYPLSGKCLYFSIDFMFDDYRISPVIHYGIEYIEVGAPRGEFISNLAVMVLILVLLFAAAQLLLKKEKKQGITGS
;
A
#
# COMPACT_ATOMS: atom_id res chain seq x y z
N MET A 1 8.06 -5.33 -7.47
CA MET A 1 8.95 -5.90 -6.43
C MET A 1 8.70 -7.41 -6.28
N ASP A 2 9.60 -8.17 -5.63
CA ASP A 2 9.30 -9.53 -5.16
C ASP A 2 8.10 -9.50 -4.19
N ILE A 3 7.21 -10.47 -4.32
CA ILE A 3 6.03 -10.68 -3.50
C ILE A 3 6.34 -10.65 -2.00
N LEU A 4 7.53 -11.12 -1.61
CA LEU A 4 7.97 -11.12 -0.22
C LEU A 4 8.13 -9.72 0.36
N PHE A 5 8.61 -8.74 -0.42
CA PHE A 5 8.80 -7.38 0.07
C PHE A 5 7.48 -6.64 0.31
N HIS A 6 6.46 -6.93 -0.51
CA HIS A 6 5.11 -6.39 -0.33
C HIS A 6 4.48 -6.80 1.00
N TRP A 7 4.85 -7.97 1.52
CA TRP A 7 4.41 -8.44 2.83
C TRP A 7 5.35 -7.99 3.96
N LEU A 8 6.66 -8.16 3.77
CA LEU A 8 7.65 -7.98 4.83
C LEU A 8 7.83 -6.52 5.24
N ILE A 9 7.90 -5.58 4.28
CA ILE A 9 8.12 -4.17 4.58
C ILE A 9 6.97 -3.61 5.42
N PRO A 10 5.69 -3.73 5.02
CA PRO A 10 4.60 -3.17 5.82
C PRO A 10 4.47 -3.88 7.18
N LEU A 11 4.75 -5.19 7.24
CA LEU A 11 4.76 -5.96 8.48
C LEU A 11 5.79 -5.42 9.48
N ILE A 12 7.04 -5.22 9.04
CA ILE A 12 8.11 -4.69 9.89
C ILE A 12 7.74 -3.30 10.40
N ILE A 13 7.21 -2.42 9.54
CA ILE A 13 6.78 -1.07 9.94
C ILE A 13 5.72 -1.15 11.06
N VAL A 14 4.68 -1.96 10.89
CA VAL A 14 3.62 -2.06 11.91
C VAL A 14 4.14 -2.68 13.21
N ILE A 15 5.01 -3.69 13.16
CA ILE A 15 5.61 -4.28 14.37
C ILE A 15 6.52 -3.29 15.08
N ALA A 16 7.33 -2.52 14.34
CA ALA A 16 8.32 -1.62 14.91
C ALA A 16 7.69 -0.37 15.54
N PHE A 17 6.60 0.15 14.96
CA PHE A 17 6.06 1.46 15.32
C PHE A 17 4.67 1.40 16.00
N SER A 18 4.08 0.22 16.17
CA SER A 18 2.78 0.06 16.84
C SER A 18 2.89 -0.59 18.22
N ASN A 19 1.97 -0.22 19.12
CA ASN A 19 1.73 -0.94 20.38
C ASN A 19 0.60 -1.98 20.24
N ILE A 20 0.32 -2.43 19.02
CA ILE A 20 -0.73 -3.42 18.75
C ILE A 20 -0.18 -4.81 19.07
N ASP A 21 -1.06 -5.71 19.51
CA ASP A 21 -0.69 -7.10 19.75
C ASP A 21 -0.09 -7.74 18.48
N LYS A 22 1.12 -8.31 18.64
CA LYS A 22 1.89 -8.88 17.52
C LYS A 22 1.18 -10.05 16.85
N ARG A 23 0.41 -10.85 17.60
CA ARG A 23 -0.36 -11.96 17.01
C ARG A 23 -1.44 -11.43 16.07
N THR A 24 -2.11 -10.35 16.45
CA THR A 24 -3.09 -9.67 15.60
C THR A 24 -2.43 -9.13 14.33
N ILE A 25 -1.27 -8.49 14.44
CA ILE A 25 -0.53 -7.99 13.27
C ILE A 25 -0.14 -9.15 12.34
N LEU A 26 0.44 -10.23 12.87
CA LEU A 26 0.86 -11.39 12.10
C LEU A 26 -0.31 -12.13 11.45
N LEU A 27 -1.47 -12.17 12.11
CA LEU A 27 -2.67 -12.80 11.56
C LEU A 27 -3.26 -12.00 10.39
N LEU A 28 -3.14 -10.68 10.43
CA LEU A 28 -3.69 -9.78 9.41
C LEU A 28 -2.69 -9.44 8.30
N SER A 29 -1.39 -9.62 8.51
CA SER A 29 -0.39 -9.31 7.51
C SER A 29 -0.51 -10.08 6.18
N PRO A 30 -1.05 -11.32 6.12
CA PRO A 30 -1.29 -11.99 4.84
C PRO A 30 -2.23 -11.24 3.90
N PHE A 31 -3.06 -10.31 4.40
CA PHE A 31 -3.87 -9.44 3.53
C PHE A 31 -3.03 -8.56 2.61
N ALA A 32 -1.75 -8.29 2.94
CA ALA A 32 -0.85 -7.60 2.03
C ALA A 32 -0.67 -8.37 0.71
N LEU A 33 -0.75 -9.71 0.74
CA LEU A 33 -0.60 -10.58 -0.43
C LEU A 33 -1.91 -10.79 -1.20
N PHE A 34 -3.02 -10.24 -0.72
CA PHE A 34 -4.32 -10.44 -1.37
C PHE A 34 -4.37 -9.94 -2.82
N PRO A 35 -3.77 -8.78 -3.19
CA PRO A 35 -3.75 -8.32 -4.58
C PRO A 35 -3.08 -9.32 -5.53
N GLU A 36 -2.05 -10.02 -5.07
CA GLU A 36 -1.28 -11.00 -5.84
C GLU A 36 -2.09 -12.23 -6.26
N ILE A 37 -3.27 -12.45 -5.67
CA ILE A 37 -4.19 -13.50 -6.14
C ILE A 37 -4.59 -13.25 -7.60
N ASP A 38 -4.55 -12.00 -8.09
CA ASP A 38 -4.81 -11.71 -9.50
C ASP A 38 -3.77 -12.27 -10.47
N ALA A 39 -2.58 -12.65 -9.98
CA ALA A 39 -1.57 -13.35 -10.77
C ALA A 39 -2.06 -14.71 -11.29
N PHE A 40 -3.04 -15.33 -10.61
CA PHE A 40 -3.68 -16.57 -11.07
C PHE A 40 -4.69 -16.36 -12.20
N PHE A 41 -5.09 -15.11 -12.50
CA PHE A 41 -6.18 -14.79 -13.42
C PHE A 41 -5.75 -14.18 -14.76
N VAL A 42 -4.49 -14.38 -15.19
CA VAL A 42 -3.89 -13.85 -16.45
C VAL A 42 -3.75 -12.31 -16.48
N MET A 43 -4.63 -11.59 -15.77
CA MET A 43 -4.68 -10.14 -15.62
C MET A 43 -3.97 -9.66 -14.34
N HIS A 44 -2.69 -10.01 -14.21
CA HIS A 44 -1.86 -9.58 -13.08
C HIS A 44 -1.79 -8.04 -13.02
N ARG A 45 -1.96 -7.44 -11.84
CA ARG A 45 -1.96 -5.98 -11.58
C ARG A 45 -3.17 -5.18 -12.06
N ILE A 46 -4.28 -5.87 -12.31
CA ILE A 46 -5.50 -5.23 -12.84
C ILE A 46 -6.67 -5.42 -11.88
N LEU A 47 -7.06 -6.68 -11.65
CA LEU A 47 -8.31 -7.00 -10.97
C LEU A 47 -8.29 -6.64 -9.48
N LEU A 48 -7.17 -6.93 -8.80
CA LEU A 48 -7.07 -6.72 -7.36
C LEU A 48 -6.08 -5.61 -6.97
N HIS A 49 -5.28 -5.12 -7.91
CA HIS A 49 -4.35 -4.01 -7.71
C HIS A 49 -5.01 -2.65 -8.03
N ASN A 50 -6.14 -2.38 -7.38
CA ASN A 50 -6.84 -1.11 -7.49
C ASN A 50 -7.22 -0.56 -6.12
N ILE A 51 -7.43 0.76 -6.05
CA ILE A 51 -7.70 1.46 -4.80
C ILE A 51 -8.99 0.99 -4.14
N PHE A 52 -9.98 0.52 -4.92
CA PHE A 52 -11.27 0.10 -4.38
C PHE A 52 -11.13 -1.12 -3.46
N VAL A 53 -10.21 -2.04 -3.75
CA VAL A 53 -9.92 -3.18 -2.86
C VAL A 53 -9.45 -2.70 -1.48
N ALA A 54 -8.56 -1.72 -1.42
CA ALA A 54 -8.08 -1.14 -0.16
C ALA A 54 -9.14 -0.28 0.56
N LEU A 55 -10.09 0.31 -0.19
CA LEU A 55 -11.16 1.13 0.37
C LEU A 55 -12.28 0.30 1.01
N VAL A 56 -12.52 -0.93 0.57
CA VAL A 56 -13.59 -1.77 1.13
C VAL A 56 -13.45 -1.97 2.65
N PRO A 57 -12.30 -2.42 3.21
CA PRO A 57 -12.14 -2.50 4.65
C PRO A 57 -12.22 -1.13 5.32
N LEU A 58 -11.77 -0.06 4.66
CA LEU A 58 -11.88 1.30 5.20
C LEU A 58 -13.34 1.76 5.33
N LEU A 59 -14.22 1.37 4.40
CA LEU A 59 -15.67 1.61 4.53
C LEU A 59 -16.24 0.84 5.74
N PHE A 60 -15.83 -0.42 5.93
CA PHE A 60 -16.23 -1.18 7.11
C PHE A 60 -15.72 -0.55 8.42
N TYR A 61 -14.56 0.11 8.42
CA TYR A 61 -14.09 0.88 9.56
C TYR A 61 -15.09 1.99 9.97
N PHE A 62 -15.66 2.73 9.01
CA PHE A 62 -16.61 3.82 9.30
C PHE A 62 -17.97 3.31 9.80
N ILE A 63 -18.43 2.16 9.30
CA ILE A 63 -19.74 1.60 9.65
C ILE A 63 -19.65 0.76 10.94
N SER A 64 -18.49 0.16 11.22
CA SER A 64 -18.34 -0.73 12.36
C SER A 64 -18.22 0.02 13.68
N ARG A 65 -18.97 -0.43 14.68
CA ARG A 65 -18.87 0.06 16.07
C ARG A 65 -17.79 -0.64 16.88
N LYS A 66 -17.35 -1.83 16.46
CA LYS A 66 -16.36 -2.67 17.15
C LYS A 66 -15.22 -3.04 16.19
N ASN A 67 -14.10 -3.48 16.73
CA ASN A 67 -12.98 -4.03 15.92
C ASN A 67 -12.46 -3.10 14.82
N LYS A 68 -12.65 -1.77 14.95
CA LYS A 68 -12.17 -0.75 14.00
C LYS A 68 -10.69 -0.92 13.64
N LEU A 69 -9.88 -1.36 14.61
CA LEU A 69 -8.47 -1.67 14.44
C LEU A 69 -8.20 -2.68 13.31
N ILE A 70 -9.00 -3.75 13.24
CA ILE A 70 -8.82 -4.82 12.24
C ILE A 70 -8.96 -4.23 10.83
N PHE A 71 -10.02 -3.44 10.61
CA PHE A 71 -10.28 -2.82 9.32
C PHE A 71 -9.21 -1.81 8.91
N VAL A 72 -8.69 -1.02 9.86
CA VAL A 72 -7.57 -0.11 9.60
C VAL A 72 -6.31 -0.87 9.22
N LEU A 73 -5.99 -1.96 9.92
CA LEU A 73 -4.81 -2.77 9.61
C LEU A 73 -4.91 -3.47 8.25
N ILE A 74 -6.07 -4.05 7.91
CA ILE A 74 -6.29 -4.65 6.60
C ILE A 74 -6.15 -3.59 5.49
N SER A 75 -6.79 -2.43 5.67
CA SER A 75 -6.67 -1.32 4.71
C SER A 75 -5.22 -0.86 4.54
N TYR A 76 -4.48 -0.77 5.65
CA TYR A 76 -3.06 -0.42 5.63
C TYR A 76 -2.24 -1.43 4.82
N PHE A 77 -2.41 -2.74 5.07
CA PHE A 77 -1.66 -3.77 4.34
C PHE A 77 -1.97 -3.76 2.84
N LEU A 78 -3.25 -3.65 2.46
CA LEU A 78 -3.66 -3.58 1.05
C LEU A 78 -3.12 -2.32 0.36
N LEU A 79 -3.24 -1.16 1.01
CA LEU A 79 -2.76 0.09 0.43
C LEU A 79 -1.23 0.11 0.34
N SER A 80 -0.54 -0.50 1.30
CA SER A 80 0.91 -0.63 1.28
C SER A 80 1.39 -1.44 0.07
N HIS A 81 0.67 -2.52 -0.26
CA HIS A 81 0.91 -3.30 -1.47
C HIS A 81 0.82 -2.42 -2.72
N LEU A 82 -0.29 -1.68 -2.87
CA LEU A 82 -0.50 -0.79 -4.01
C LEU A 82 0.61 0.27 -4.12
N ILE A 83 1.03 0.87 -3.00
CA ILE A 83 2.10 1.90 -2.99
C ILE A 83 3.43 1.31 -3.47
N LEU A 84 3.76 0.10 -3.03
CA LEU A 84 4.99 -0.58 -3.43
C LEU A 84 4.99 -0.98 -4.91
N ASP A 85 3.80 -1.21 -5.49
CA ASP A 85 3.64 -1.49 -6.91
C ASP A 85 3.42 -0.24 -7.78
N LEU A 86 3.41 0.98 -7.22
CA LEU A 86 3.35 2.21 -8.03
C LEU A 86 4.61 2.45 -8.86
N ALA A 87 5.73 1.79 -8.57
CA ALA A 87 6.90 1.84 -9.45
C ALA A 87 6.54 1.26 -10.83
N TYR A 88 7.14 1.82 -11.90
CA TYR A 88 6.94 1.37 -13.28
C TYR A 88 7.01 -0.16 -13.37
N PRO A 89 6.03 -0.85 -14.02
CA PRO A 89 4.99 -0.33 -14.92
C PRO A 89 3.75 0.27 -14.22
N GLY A 90 3.73 0.31 -12.89
CA GLY A 90 2.61 0.85 -12.11
C GLY A 90 1.48 -0.14 -11.86
N VAL A 91 0.33 0.40 -11.42
CA VAL A 91 -0.89 -0.35 -11.10
C VAL A 91 -2.12 0.25 -11.77
N ALA A 92 -3.11 -0.58 -12.09
CA ALA A 92 -4.41 -0.14 -12.60
C ALA A 92 -5.28 0.46 -11.47
N LEU A 93 -4.83 1.58 -10.90
CA LEU A 93 -5.32 2.12 -9.64
C LEU A 93 -6.85 2.34 -9.61
N PHE A 94 -7.44 2.69 -10.76
CA PHE A 94 -8.87 3.00 -10.90
C PHE A 94 -9.64 1.96 -11.72
N TYR A 95 -9.11 0.77 -11.96
CA TYR A 95 -9.88 -0.31 -12.60
C TYR A 95 -11.08 -0.72 -11.74
N PRO A 96 -12.28 -1.00 -12.30
CA PRO A 96 -12.63 -1.04 -13.73
C PRO A 96 -13.09 0.30 -14.33
N LEU A 97 -13.05 1.40 -13.58
CA LEU A 97 -13.48 2.71 -14.08
C LEU A 97 -12.51 3.29 -15.12
N SER A 98 -11.24 2.85 -15.11
CA SER A 98 -10.22 3.26 -16.07
C SER A 98 -9.40 2.06 -16.55
N GLY A 99 -9.14 2.01 -17.86
CA GLY A 99 -8.21 1.06 -18.50
C GLY A 99 -6.76 1.56 -18.51
N LYS A 100 -6.35 2.33 -17.51
CA LYS A 100 -5.04 3.00 -17.44
C LYS A 100 -4.27 2.59 -16.17
N CYS A 101 -2.97 2.38 -16.32
CA CYS A 101 -2.01 2.21 -15.24
C CYS A 101 -1.42 3.56 -14.83
N LEU A 102 -1.22 3.75 -13.54
CA LEU A 102 -0.51 4.88 -12.96
C LEU A 102 0.80 4.39 -12.39
N TYR A 103 1.88 5.08 -12.74
CA TYR A 103 3.19 4.86 -12.12
C TYR A 103 3.79 6.14 -11.56
N PHE A 104 4.60 5.95 -10.53
CA PHE A 104 5.35 6.99 -9.85
C PHE A 104 6.63 6.40 -9.28
N SER A 105 7.76 7.05 -9.59
CA SER A 105 9.08 6.74 -9.07
C SER A 105 9.90 8.00 -8.85
N ILE A 106 10.76 7.98 -7.85
CA ILE A 106 11.80 8.96 -7.57
C ILE A 106 13.14 8.22 -7.60
N ASP A 107 13.92 8.53 -8.62
CA ASP A 107 15.26 8.02 -8.82
C ASP A 107 16.28 9.07 -8.34
N PHE A 108 17.54 8.65 -8.17
CA PHE A 108 18.64 9.57 -7.86
C PHE A 108 19.70 9.46 -8.93
N MET A 109 19.97 10.58 -9.60
CA MET A 109 21.08 10.70 -10.53
C MET A 109 22.32 11.21 -9.79
N PHE A 110 23.46 10.58 -10.06
CA PHE A 110 24.74 10.90 -9.44
C PHE A 110 25.68 11.44 -10.52
N ASP A 111 25.81 12.77 -10.59
CA ASP A 111 26.70 13.46 -11.54
C ASP A 111 27.69 14.34 -10.78
N ASP A 112 29.00 14.15 -11.01
CA ASP A 112 30.07 15.01 -10.49
C ASP A 112 29.89 15.44 -9.01
N TYR A 113 29.72 14.46 -8.12
CA TYR A 113 29.49 14.64 -6.68
C TYR A 113 28.17 15.32 -6.28
N ARG A 114 27.24 15.51 -7.22
CA ARG A 114 25.89 16.00 -6.95
C ARG A 114 24.91 14.83 -6.99
N ILE A 115 23.99 14.85 -6.04
CA ILE A 115 22.84 13.94 -6.01
C ILE A 115 21.62 14.78 -6.38
N SER A 116 20.99 14.48 -7.50
CA SER A 116 19.76 15.13 -7.93
C SER A 116 18.61 14.12 -7.99
N PRO A 117 17.47 14.39 -7.33
CA PRO A 117 16.29 13.54 -7.47
C PRO A 117 15.72 13.70 -8.88
N VAL A 118 15.37 12.58 -9.51
CA VAL A 118 14.67 12.53 -10.80
C VAL A 118 13.32 11.89 -10.55
N ILE A 119 12.24 12.61 -10.83
CA ILE A 119 10.88 12.12 -10.60
C ILE A 119 10.34 11.61 -11.94
N HIS A 120 9.99 10.34 -12.00
CA HIS A 120 9.30 9.74 -13.12
C HIS A 120 7.84 9.46 -12.72
N TYR A 121 6.90 9.91 -13.53
CA TYR A 121 5.49 9.61 -13.33
C TYR A 121 4.81 9.57 -14.68
N GLY A 122 3.73 8.80 -14.78
CA GLY A 122 2.99 8.72 -16.03
C GLY A 122 1.73 7.90 -15.91
N ILE A 123 1.00 7.93 -17.02
CA ILE A 123 -0.24 7.20 -17.20
C ILE A 123 -0.14 6.46 -18.52
N GLU A 124 -0.21 5.14 -18.46
CA GLU A 124 -0.13 4.27 -19.63
C GLU A 124 -1.41 3.44 -19.75
N TYR A 125 -1.73 2.97 -20.95
CA TYR A 125 -2.85 2.04 -21.11
C TYR A 125 -2.45 0.67 -20.57
N ILE A 126 -3.42 -0.06 -20.05
CA ILE A 126 -3.19 -1.43 -19.57
C ILE A 126 -2.74 -2.30 -20.75
N GLU A 127 -1.46 -2.69 -20.75
CA GLU A 127 -0.95 -3.73 -21.62
C GLU A 127 -0.95 -5.07 -20.89
N VAL A 128 -1.64 -6.06 -21.46
CA VAL A 128 -1.68 -7.41 -20.92
C VAL A 128 -0.28 -8.02 -21.04
N GLY A 129 0.33 -8.36 -19.89
CA GLY A 129 1.68 -8.92 -19.85
C GLY A 129 2.81 -7.90 -19.69
N ALA A 130 2.50 -6.69 -19.24
CA ALA A 130 3.52 -5.68 -18.91
C ALA A 130 4.63 -6.28 -18.00
N PRO A 131 5.92 -5.95 -18.27
CA PRO A 131 7.04 -6.53 -17.55
C PRO A 131 6.97 -6.21 -16.05
N ARG A 132 7.48 -7.11 -15.21
CA ARG A 132 7.64 -6.85 -13.78
C ARG A 132 8.57 -5.66 -13.60
N GLY A 133 8.12 -4.65 -12.84
CA GLY A 133 8.89 -3.43 -12.60
C GLY A 133 10.28 -3.66 -12.05
N GLU A 134 11.26 -2.92 -12.56
CA GLU A 134 12.64 -2.97 -12.07
C GLU A 134 12.78 -2.32 -10.69
N PHE A 135 13.62 -2.94 -9.87
CA PHE A 135 13.48 -2.95 -8.41
C PHE A 135 14.17 -1.79 -7.67
N ILE A 136 15.02 -1.00 -8.34
CA ILE A 136 16.19 -0.46 -7.61
C ILE A 136 16.04 1.01 -7.18
N SER A 137 15.20 1.83 -7.79
CA SER A 137 15.29 3.27 -7.56
C SER A 137 14.39 3.85 -6.45
N ASN A 138 13.37 3.11 -5.97
CA ASN A 138 12.26 3.72 -5.20
C ASN A 138 12.03 3.25 -3.77
N LEU A 139 12.78 2.25 -3.30
CA LEU A 139 12.46 1.56 -2.04
C LEU A 139 12.42 2.52 -0.85
N ALA A 140 13.38 3.44 -0.73
CA ALA A 140 13.44 4.38 0.39
C ALA A 140 12.25 5.34 0.43
N VAL A 141 11.84 5.87 -0.73
CA VAL A 141 10.69 6.78 -0.86
C VAL A 141 9.39 6.04 -0.56
N MET A 142 9.23 4.83 -1.08
CA MET A 142 8.07 4.01 -0.79
C MET A 142 7.99 3.69 0.71
N VAL A 143 9.10 3.26 1.33
CA VAL A 143 9.16 3.03 2.78
C VAL A 143 8.79 4.28 3.57
N LEU A 144 9.26 5.46 3.15
CA LEU A 144 8.88 6.72 3.79
C LEU A 144 7.36 6.98 3.66
N ILE A 145 6.78 6.79 2.48
CA ILE A 145 5.34 6.92 2.25
C ILE A 145 4.58 5.92 3.14
N LEU A 146 5.07 4.68 3.28
CA LEU A 146 4.47 3.67 4.16
C LEU A 146 4.53 4.06 5.63
N VAL A 147 5.64 4.66 6.09
CA VAL A 147 5.76 5.19 7.45
C VAL A 147 4.77 6.33 7.69
N LEU A 148 4.62 7.25 6.73
CA LEU A 148 3.64 8.34 6.81
C LEU A 148 2.21 7.81 6.80
N LEU A 149 1.91 6.82 5.95
CA LEU A 149 0.62 6.14 5.90
C LEU A 149 0.30 5.46 7.24
N PHE A 150 1.29 4.76 7.81
CA PHE A 150 1.15 4.13 9.11
C PHE A 150 0.91 5.16 10.22
N ALA A 151 1.63 6.29 10.20
CA ALA A 151 1.42 7.38 11.15
C ALA A 151 -0.01 7.96 11.04
N ALA A 152 -0.54 8.13 9.82
CA ALA A 152 -1.91 8.55 9.60
C ALA A 152 -2.93 7.54 10.17
N ALA A 153 -2.69 6.24 9.98
CA ALA A 153 -3.51 5.18 10.57
C ALA A 153 -3.52 5.23 12.11
N GLN A 154 -2.36 5.49 12.73
CA GLN A 154 -2.28 5.66 14.19
C GLN A 154 -3.03 6.91 14.69
N LEU A 155 -2.96 8.03 13.96
CA LEU A 155 -3.70 9.25 14.31
C LEU A 155 -5.22 9.01 14.25
N LEU A 156 -5.68 8.29 13.23
CA LEU A 156 -7.08 7.90 13.06
C LEU A 156 -7.57 7.09 14.27
N LEU A 157 -6.79 6.08 14.70
CA LEU A 157 -7.11 5.25 15.87
C LEU A 157 -7.06 6.02 17.20
N LYS A 158 -6.13 6.97 17.35
CA LYS A 158 -6.05 7.82 18.55
C LYS A 158 -7.25 8.75 18.69
N LYS A 159 -7.73 9.34 17.59
CA LYS A 159 -8.91 10.22 17.58
C LYS A 159 -10.15 9.50 18.11
N GLU A 160 -10.36 8.26 17.68
CA GLU A 160 -11.46 7.41 18.14
C GLU A 160 -11.40 7.13 19.64
N LYS A 161 -10.22 6.79 20.18
CA LYS A 161 -10.06 6.55 21.62
C LYS A 161 -10.44 7.80 22.44
N LYS A 162 -10.12 8.99 21.95
CA LYS A 162 -10.46 10.25 22.63
C LYS A 162 -11.97 10.56 22.58
N GLN A 163 -12.64 10.24 21.47
CA GLN A 163 -14.09 10.43 21.32
C GLN A 163 -14.91 9.43 22.13
N GLY A 164 -14.45 8.17 22.24
CA GLY A 164 -15.10 7.17 23.09
C GLY A 164 -15.07 7.47 24.59
N ILE A 165 -14.12 8.29 25.06
CA ILE A 165 -14.00 8.72 26.47
C ILE A 165 -14.90 9.93 26.79
N THR A 166 -15.34 10.68 25.77
CA THR A 166 -16.17 11.88 25.95
C THR A 166 -17.66 11.65 25.70
N GLY A 167 -18.05 10.43 25.29
CA GLY A 167 -19.42 10.05 24.98
C GLY A 167 -20.00 8.90 25.83
N SER A 168 -19.35 8.55 26.94
CA SER A 168 -19.81 7.59 27.95
C SER A 168 -20.04 8.30 29.28
#